data_AF-A0A950G1H3-F1
#
_entry.id   AF-A0A950G1H3-F1
#
_cell.length_a   1.000
_cell.length_b   1.000
_cell.length_c   1.000
_cell.angle_alpha   90.00
_cell.angle_beta   90.00
_cell.angle_gamma   90.00
#
_symmetry.space_group_name_H-M   'P 1'
#
loop_
_entity.id
_entity.type
_entity.pdbx_description
1 polymer ?
#
loop_
_entity_poly.entity_id
_entity_poly.type
_entity_poly.pdbx_seq_one_letter_code
_entity_poly.pdbx_strand_id
1 'polypeptide(L)'
;MDNKEVSSNDVEAAAERLKRDGFPVTAEALASALGAASAASIQKHLLAWRMAEEKSIQKPRVDIHGSVVETIEAWAQNLVDEARSEYSSRLSRIEADLAPILDSSEKAEAENQALARQLAEATAALERVQLILAQRDASIESLTVELRHARDIASDAVVGKAKDQLAIEGKDAQIAELRLQVERNVAAISAASDARLAAEMELVGAVTARDAFAAEIQTLRAQLDERRAELRR
;
A
#
# COMPACT_ATOMS: atom_id res chain seq x y z
N MET A 1 21.79 37.38 16.84
CA MET A 1 21.64 38.74 17.37
C MET A 1 22.63 38.86 18.52
N ASP A 2 23.64 39.70 18.35
CA ASP A 2 24.71 39.87 19.33
C ASP A 2 24.19 40.61 20.56
N ASN A 3 24.16 39.93 21.70
CA ASN A 3 23.90 40.54 23.00
C ASN A 3 25.13 41.37 23.38
N LYS A 4 25.02 42.70 23.33
CA LYS A 4 26.06 43.58 23.88
C LYS A 4 26.05 43.48 25.40
N GLU A 5 27.18 43.15 26.00
CA GLU A 5 27.38 43.28 27.45
C GLU A 5 27.39 44.77 27.81
N VAL A 6 26.53 45.18 28.75
CA VAL A 6 26.46 46.56 29.25
C VAL A 6 27.36 46.69 30.47
N SER A 7 28.15 47.76 30.52
CA SER A 7 29.05 48.02 31.65
C SER A 7 28.32 48.69 32.83
N SER A 8 28.84 48.53 34.06
CA SER A 8 28.27 49.15 35.27
C SER A 8 28.14 50.67 35.14
N ASN A 9 29.12 51.33 34.50
CA ASN A 9 29.14 52.78 34.31
C ASN A 9 28.01 53.26 33.39
N ASP A 10 27.61 52.45 32.41
CA ASP A 10 26.54 52.81 31.48
C ASP A 10 25.17 52.76 32.17
N VAL A 11 24.97 51.78 33.06
CA VAL A 11 23.74 51.65 33.86
C VAL A 11 23.64 52.77 34.90
N GLU A 12 24.74 53.14 35.55
CA GLU A 12 24.78 54.24 36.52
C GLU A 12 24.50 55.59 35.85
N ALA A 13 25.14 55.88 34.70
CA ALA A 13 24.91 57.12 33.97
C ALA A 13 23.47 57.23 33.41
N ALA A 14 22.89 56.11 32.96
CA ALA A 14 21.50 56.07 32.50
C ALA A 14 20.50 56.18 33.67
N ALA A 15 20.79 55.57 34.82
CA ALA A 15 19.99 55.69 36.03
C ALA A 15 19.99 57.12 36.59
N GLU A 16 21.14 57.81 36.61
CA GLU A 16 21.21 59.21 37.03
C GLU A 16 20.49 60.16 36.06
N ARG A 17 20.56 59.90 34.74
CA ARG A 17 19.78 60.66 33.75
C ARG A 17 18.27 60.50 33.98
N LEU A 18 17.79 59.26 34.12
CA LEU A 18 16.37 59.00 34.41
C LEU A 18 15.92 59.65 35.72
N LYS A 19 16.77 59.63 36.76
CA LYS A 19 16.51 60.30 38.04
C LYS A 19 16.48 61.82 37.92
N ARG A 20 17.40 62.42 37.13
CA ARG A 20 17.42 63.87 36.85
C ARG A 20 16.21 64.32 36.06
N ASP A 21 15.72 63.46 35.17
CA ASP A 21 14.55 63.70 34.32
C ASP A 21 13.22 63.37 35.04
N GLY A 22 13.28 62.94 36.31
CA GLY A 22 12.10 62.67 37.14
C GLY A 22 11.36 61.37 36.82
N PHE A 23 11.94 60.49 36.01
CA PHE A 23 11.35 59.19 35.66
C PHE A 23 11.73 58.10 36.67
N PRO A 24 10.84 57.12 36.90
CA PRO A 24 11.17 55.98 37.76
C PRO A 24 12.26 55.13 37.13
N VAL A 25 13.34 54.86 37.87
CA VAL A 25 14.46 54.01 37.44
C VAL A 25 14.08 52.53 37.53
N THR A 26 13.31 52.05 36.55
CA THR A 26 12.92 50.64 36.40
C THR A 26 13.81 49.91 35.39
N ALA A 27 13.85 48.57 35.46
CA ALA A 27 14.64 47.75 34.52
C ALA A 27 14.19 47.95 33.07
N GLU A 28 12.90 48.19 32.84
CA GLU A 28 12.32 48.48 31.53
C GLU A 28 12.69 49.88 31.00
N ALA A 29 12.72 50.89 31.87
CA ALA A 29 13.15 52.24 31.51
C ALA A 29 14.65 52.27 31.16
N LEU A 30 15.47 51.53 31.90
CA LEU A 30 16.88 51.35 31.61
C LEU A 30 17.13 50.54 30.33
N ALA A 31 16.36 49.48 30.07
CA ALA A 31 16.43 48.73 28.82
C ALA A 31 16.07 49.60 27.60
N SER A 32 15.07 50.47 27.75
CA SER A 32 14.67 51.42 26.70
C SER A 32 15.73 52.50 26.43
N ALA A 33 16.46 52.93 27.47
CA ALA A 33 17.53 53.92 27.37
C ALA A 33 18.87 53.36 26.86
N LEU A 34 19.16 52.08 27.16
CA LEU A 34 20.44 51.43 26.85
C LEU A 34 20.40 50.55 25.57
N GLY A 35 19.21 50.26 25.03
CA GLY A 35 19.04 49.51 23.79
C GLY A 35 19.11 47.98 23.96
N ALA A 36 19.61 47.26 22.95
CA ALA A 36 19.68 45.78 22.86
C ALA A 36 20.68 45.14 23.84
N ALA A 37 20.48 45.41 25.13
CA ALA A 37 21.23 44.92 26.26
C ALA A 37 20.53 43.73 26.89
N SER A 38 21.28 42.79 27.46
CA SER A 38 20.67 41.64 28.14
C SER A 38 19.96 42.10 29.43
N ALA A 39 18.68 41.74 29.56
CA ALA A 39 17.85 42.10 30.72
C ALA A 39 18.48 41.62 32.05
N ALA A 40 19.18 40.49 32.02
CA ALA A 40 19.88 39.94 33.19
C ALA A 40 21.06 40.81 33.65
N SER A 41 21.81 41.42 32.72
CA SER A 41 22.92 42.33 33.04
C SER A 41 22.42 43.65 33.61
N ILE A 42 21.38 44.24 33.01
CA ILE A 42 20.73 45.47 33.50
C ILE A 42 20.24 45.27 34.93
N GLN A 43 19.55 44.17 35.21
CA GLN A 43 18.97 43.92 36.53
C GLN A 43 20.05 43.72 37.60
N LYS A 44 21.16 43.05 37.26
CA LYS A 44 22.30 42.87 38.16
C LYS A 44 22.96 44.20 38.55
N HIS A 45 23.23 45.08 37.57
CA HIS A 45 23.85 46.37 37.83
C HIS A 45 22.88 47.37 38.49
N LEU A 46 21.59 47.32 38.16
CA LEU A 46 20.54 48.11 38.79
C LEU A 46 20.39 47.77 40.28
N LEU A 47 20.45 46.48 40.65
CA LEU A 47 20.44 46.06 42.06
C LEU A 47 21.68 46.56 42.81
N ALA A 48 22.87 46.49 42.19
CA ALA A 48 24.10 47.00 42.78
C ALA A 48 24.05 48.52 43.00
N TRP A 49 23.53 49.27 42.04
CA TRP A 49 23.33 50.72 42.15
C TRP A 49 22.33 51.08 43.26
N ARG A 50 21.17 50.40 43.33
CA ARG A 50 20.19 50.64 44.40
C ARG A 50 20.75 50.37 45.79
N MET A 51 21.54 49.32 45.96
CA MET A 51 22.20 49.03 47.24
C MET A 51 23.27 50.07 47.61
N ALA A 52 23.91 50.71 46.63
CA ALA A 52 24.81 51.83 46.88
C ALA A 52 24.04 53.12 47.26
N GLU A 53 22.87 53.34 46.66
CA GLU A 53 21.99 54.48 46.91
C GLU A 53 21.40 54.48 48.34
N GLU A 54 21.01 53.30 48.82
CA GLU A 54 20.32 53.09 50.11
C GLU A 54 21.18 53.45 51.33
N LYS A 55 22.51 53.54 51.16
CA LYS A 55 23.45 54.00 52.20
C LYS A 55 23.38 55.52 52.49
N SER A 56 22.70 56.31 51.68
CA SER A 56 22.81 57.78 51.70
C SER A 56 21.65 58.55 52.37
N ILE A 57 20.69 57.87 52.99
CA ILE A 57 19.58 58.57 53.66
C ILE A 57 20.05 59.09 55.04
N GLN A 58 20.50 60.35 55.08
CA GLN A 58 20.74 61.06 56.34
C GLN A 58 19.42 61.30 57.07
N LYS A 59 19.27 60.66 58.23
CA LYS A 59 18.11 60.77 59.13
C LYS A 59 18.04 62.21 59.69
N PRO A 60 16.94 62.98 59.48
CA PRO A 60 16.77 64.27 60.15
C PRO A 60 16.70 64.03 61.66
N ARG A 61 17.56 64.69 62.45
CA ARG A 61 17.47 64.69 63.91
C ARG A 61 16.35 65.65 64.32
N VAL A 62 15.19 65.08 64.61
CA VAL A 62 14.11 65.75 65.32
C VAL A 62 14.28 65.40 66.80
N ASP A 63 14.44 66.38 67.68
CA ASP A 63 14.42 66.19 69.13
C ASP A 63 12.98 65.94 69.57
N ILE A 64 12.64 64.66 69.73
CA ILE A 64 11.32 64.19 70.13
C ILE A 64 11.38 63.83 71.62
N HIS A 65 10.39 64.30 72.38
CA HIS A 65 10.24 64.02 73.82
C HIS A 65 10.10 62.49 74.05
N GLY A 66 10.78 61.93 75.06
CA GLY A 66 10.94 60.47 75.23
C GLY A 66 9.63 59.65 75.27
N SER A 67 8.53 60.22 75.76
CA SER A 67 7.22 59.56 75.77
C SER A 67 6.60 59.41 74.38
N VAL A 68 6.92 60.33 73.45
CA VAL A 68 6.49 60.27 72.05
C VAL A 68 7.39 59.29 71.26
N VAL A 69 8.66 59.17 71.64
CA VAL A 69 9.56 58.14 71.08
C VAL A 69 9.08 56.74 71.45
N GLU A 70 8.74 56.49 72.71
CA GLU A 70 8.20 55.18 73.13
C GLU A 70 6.86 54.84 72.44
N THR A 71 5.97 55.81 72.24
CA THR A 71 4.71 55.57 71.51
C THR A 71 4.94 55.35 70.02
N ILE A 72 5.89 56.06 69.40
CA ILE A 72 6.27 55.85 68.00
C ILE A 72 6.98 54.51 67.84
N GLU A 73 7.84 54.10 68.78
CA GLU A 73 8.50 52.79 68.77
C GLU A 73 7.50 51.66 68.94
N ALA A 74 6.56 51.77 69.89
CA ALA A 74 5.48 50.81 70.06
C ALA A 74 4.54 50.75 68.85
N TRP A 75 4.22 51.89 68.24
CA TRP A 75 3.43 51.93 67.00
C TRP A 75 4.20 51.35 65.82
N ALA A 76 5.49 51.65 65.68
CA ALA A 76 6.35 51.08 64.64
C ALA A 76 6.52 49.57 64.80
N GLN A 77 6.64 49.07 66.04
CA GLN A 77 6.69 47.63 66.33
C GLN A 77 5.37 46.96 65.99
N ASN A 78 4.23 47.53 66.41
CA ASN A 78 2.91 47.00 66.04
C ASN A 78 2.71 46.99 64.52
N LEU A 79 3.15 48.03 63.81
CA LEU A 79 3.01 48.13 62.35
C LEU A 79 3.94 47.15 61.62
N VAL A 80 5.14 46.91 62.14
CA VAL A 80 6.05 45.87 61.64
C VAL A 80 5.49 44.48 61.90
N ASP A 81 4.92 44.23 63.07
CA ASP A 81 4.31 42.93 63.41
C ASP A 81 3.05 42.67 62.58
N GLU A 82 2.22 43.68 62.37
CA GLU A 82 1.03 43.61 61.52
C GLU A 82 1.42 43.37 60.05
N ALA A 83 2.36 44.15 59.50
CA ALA A 83 2.88 43.93 58.16
C ALA A 83 3.51 42.53 58.02
N ARG A 84 4.31 42.09 58.99
CA ARG A 84 4.93 40.76 58.99
C ARG A 84 3.89 39.64 59.03
N SER A 85 2.81 39.81 59.78
CA SER A 85 1.70 38.85 59.83
C SER A 85 0.90 38.81 58.51
N GLU A 86 0.72 39.96 57.86
CA GLU A 86 0.04 40.04 56.57
C GLU A 86 0.90 39.41 55.45
N TYR A 87 2.20 39.70 55.44
CA TYR A 87 3.12 39.09 54.47
C TYR A 87 3.26 37.58 54.71
N SER A 88 3.36 37.11 55.96
CA SER A 88 3.47 35.68 56.24
C SER A 88 2.18 34.93 55.88
N SER A 89 1.01 35.50 56.14
CA SER A 89 -0.27 34.90 55.75
C SER A 89 -0.49 34.90 54.24
N ARG A 90 -0.07 35.95 53.52
CA ARG A 90 -0.05 35.95 52.05
C ARG A 90 0.91 34.90 51.47
N LEU A 91 2.10 34.79 52.04
CA LEU A 91 3.10 33.81 51.59
C LEU A 91 2.59 32.38 51.82
N SER A 92 2.01 32.10 52.99
CA SER A 92 1.39 30.81 53.30
C SER A 92 0.22 30.47 52.37
N ARG A 93 -0.60 31.45 51.96
CA ARG A 93 -1.65 31.24 50.94
C ARG A 93 -1.06 30.92 49.57
N ILE A 94 -0.04 31.67 49.13
CA ILE A 94 0.63 31.41 47.86
C ILE A 94 1.27 30.01 47.85
N GLU A 95 1.91 29.61 48.95
CA GLU A 95 2.46 28.26 49.10
C GLU A 95 1.36 27.19 49.06
N ALA A 96 0.23 27.44 49.73
CA ALA A 96 -0.93 26.55 49.70
C ALA A 96 -1.58 26.45 48.30
N ASP A 97 -1.55 27.52 47.51
CA ASP A 97 -2.08 27.56 46.15
C ASP A 97 -1.10 26.95 45.11
N LEU A 98 0.22 27.08 45.33
CA LEU A 98 1.24 26.50 44.44
C LEU A 98 1.32 24.98 44.55
N ALA A 99 1.16 24.41 45.74
CA ALA A 99 1.21 22.97 45.96
C ALA A 99 0.26 22.16 45.06
N PRO A 100 -1.06 22.48 44.96
CA PRO A 100 -1.97 21.76 44.07
C PRO A 100 -1.68 22.01 42.59
N ILE A 101 -1.15 23.19 42.22
CA ILE A 101 -0.75 23.48 40.84
C ILE A 101 0.41 22.59 40.43
N LEU A 102 1.43 22.45 41.27
CA LEU A 102 2.58 21.55 41.01
C LEU A 102 2.14 20.09 40.90
N ASP A 103 1.32 19.60 41.83
CA ASP A 103 0.76 18.24 41.77
C ASP A 103 -0.07 18.02 40.49
N SER A 104 -0.86 19.02 40.07
CA SER A 104 -1.60 18.94 38.81
C SER A 104 -0.69 18.94 37.57
N SER A 105 0.41 19.69 37.61
CA SER A 105 1.40 19.76 36.52
C SER A 105 2.13 18.42 36.39
N GLU A 106 2.57 17.84 37.51
CA GLU A 106 3.23 16.53 37.53
C GLU A 106 2.31 15.42 36.99
N LYS A 107 1.02 15.45 37.35
CA LYS A 107 0.02 14.52 36.80
C LYS A 107 -0.17 14.72 35.29
N ALA A 108 -0.31 15.97 34.84
CA ALA A 108 -0.47 16.27 33.42
C ALA A 108 0.77 15.87 32.60
N GLU A 109 1.98 16.03 33.15
CA GLU A 109 3.21 15.56 32.52
C GLU A 109 3.26 14.03 32.43
N ALA A 110 2.87 13.33 33.50
CA ALA A 110 2.79 11.87 33.49
C ALA A 110 1.78 11.35 32.46
N GLU A 111 0.60 11.99 32.36
CA GLU A 111 -0.41 11.67 31.35
C GLU A 111 0.08 11.94 29.93
N ASN A 112 0.73 13.09 29.69
CA ASN A 112 1.34 13.40 28.39
C ASN A 112 2.41 12.39 27.99
N GLN A 113 3.25 11.96 28.92
CA GLN A 113 4.24 10.91 28.67
C GLN A 113 3.58 9.56 28.35
N ALA A 114 2.49 9.21 29.05
CA ALA A 114 1.73 8.00 28.77
C ALA A 114 1.08 8.04 27.38
N LEU A 115 0.45 9.16 27.02
CA LEU A 115 -0.16 9.36 25.70
C LEU A 115 0.89 9.34 24.58
N ALA A 116 2.05 9.95 24.79
CA ALA A 116 3.14 9.92 23.83
C ALA A 116 3.63 8.49 23.56
N ARG A 117 3.72 7.64 24.61
CA ARG A 117 4.06 6.22 24.46
C ARG A 117 2.98 5.46 23.68
N GLN A 118 1.71 5.67 24.02
CA GLN A 118 0.59 5.04 23.32
C GLN A 118 0.55 5.43 21.83
N LEU A 119 0.81 6.71 21.52
CA LEU A 119 0.85 7.19 20.14
C LEU A 119 2.03 6.56 19.38
N ALA A 120 3.20 6.44 20.00
CA ALA A 120 4.34 5.76 19.38
C ALA A 120 4.05 4.28 19.11
N GLU A 121 3.42 3.58 20.07
CA GLU A 121 3.00 2.18 19.90
C GLU A 121 1.97 2.01 18.79
N ALA A 122 0.95 2.87 18.74
CA ALA A 122 -0.08 2.85 17.72
C ALA A 122 0.50 3.14 16.33
N THR A 123 1.42 4.10 16.23
CA THR A 123 2.11 4.43 14.97
C THR A 123 2.94 3.25 14.48
N ALA A 124 3.73 2.62 15.36
CA ALA A 124 4.50 1.44 15.02
C ALA A 124 3.61 0.24 14.62
N ALA A 125 2.44 0.08 15.26
CA ALA A 125 1.47 -0.95 14.88
C ALA A 125 0.88 -0.67 13.49
N LEU A 126 0.54 0.59 13.19
CA LEU A 126 0.02 1.01 11.89
C LEU A 126 1.05 0.77 10.77
N GLU A 127 2.32 1.11 11.00
CA GLU A 127 3.41 0.84 10.05
C GLU A 127 3.54 -0.66 9.76
N ARG A 128 3.49 -1.51 10.78
CA ARG A 128 3.52 -2.97 10.58
C ARG A 128 2.34 -3.47 9.76
N VAL A 129 1.13 -2.96 10.04
CA VAL A 129 -0.07 -3.34 9.27
C VAL A 129 0.04 -2.89 7.82
N GLN A 130 0.56 -1.69 7.55
CA GLN A 130 0.79 -1.21 6.19
C GLN A 130 1.78 -2.09 5.42
N LEU A 131 2.87 -2.52 6.06
CA LEU A 131 3.81 -3.46 5.45
C LEU A 131 3.15 -4.81 5.12
N ILE A 132 2.34 -5.34 6.04
CA ILE A 132 1.60 -6.58 5.81
C ILE A 132 0.61 -6.41 4.65
N LEU A 133 -0.13 -5.31 4.60
CA LEU A 133 -1.07 -5.04 3.51
C LEU A 133 -0.35 -4.99 2.16
N ALA A 134 0.77 -4.26 2.05
CA ALA A 134 1.55 -4.21 0.82
C ALA A 134 2.04 -5.60 0.36
N GLN A 135 2.47 -6.46 1.30
CA GLN A 135 2.84 -7.84 0.99
C GLN A 135 1.65 -8.68 0.51
N ARG A 136 0.47 -8.48 1.09
CA ARG A 136 -0.76 -9.19 0.71
C ARG A 136 -1.24 -8.74 -0.66
N ASP A 137 -1.19 -7.45 -0.96
CA ASP A 137 -1.55 -6.91 -2.28
C ASP A 137 -0.64 -7.48 -3.38
N ALA A 138 0.68 -7.50 -3.15
CA ALA A 138 1.62 -8.12 -4.09
C ALA A 138 1.35 -9.63 -4.29
N SER A 139 0.98 -10.33 -3.21
CA SER A 139 0.61 -11.76 -3.29
C SER A 139 -0.69 -11.96 -4.08
N ILE A 140 -1.69 -11.10 -3.86
CA ILE A 140 -2.97 -11.14 -4.58
C ILE A 140 -2.75 -10.89 -6.08
N GLU A 141 -1.89 -9.93 -6.44
CA GLU A 141 -1.54 -9.66 -7.83
C GLU A 141 -0.87 -10.87 -8.48
N SER A 142 0.13 -11.48 -7.83
CA SER A 142 0.79 -12.70 -8.33
C SER A 142 -0.21 -13.84 -8.54
N LEU A 143 -1.02 -14.13 -7.51
CA LEU A 143 -2.03 -15.20 -7.58
C LEU A 143 -3.09 -14.92 -8.66
N THR A 144 -3.44 -13.66 -8.88
CA THR A 144 -4.40 -13.27 -9.94
C THR A 144 -3.82 -13.54 -11.34
N VAL A 145 -2.54 -13.25 -11.54
CA VAL A 145 -1.84 -13.57 -12.80
C VAL A 145 -1.75 -15.08 -13.00
N GLU A 146 -1.34 -15.82 -11.97
CA GLU A 146 -1.26 -17.29 -12.01
C GLU A 146 -2.62 -17.93 -12.32
N LEU A 147 -3.70 -17.45 -11.69
CA LEU A 147 -5.05 -17.96 -11.91
C LEU A 147 -5.53 -17.70 -13.34
N ARG A 148 -5.25 -16.51 -13.90
CA ARG A 148 -5.54 -16.21 -15.31
C ARG A 148 -4.78 -17.15 -16.23
N HIS A 149 -3.48 -17.32 -15.99
CA HIS A 149 -2.65 -18.22 -16.79
C HIS A 149 -3.14 -19.67 -16.74
N ALA A 150 -3.48 -20.17 -15.55
CA ALA A 150 -4.05 -21.51 -15.37
C ALA A 150 -5.39 -21.67 -16.10
N ARG A 151 -6.24 -20.65 -16.07
CA ARG A 151 -7.51 -20.63 -16.81
C ARG A 151 -7.28 -20.65 -18.33
N ASP A 152 -6.32 -19.91 -18.83
CA ASP A 152 -6.01 -19.86 -20.26
C ASP A 152 -5.51 -21.22 -20.75
N ILE A 153 -4.57 -21.85 -20.01
CA ILE A 153 -4.10 -23.21 -20.30
C ILE A 153 -5.26 -24.21 -20.28
N ALA A 154 -6.14 -24.16 -19.27
CA ALA A 154 -7.27 -25.05 -19.19
C ALA A 154 -8.25 -24.86 -20.36
N SER A 155 -8.47 -23.61 -20.78
CA SER A 155 -9.32 -23.27 -21.93
C SER A 155 -8.72 -23.79 -23.23
N ASP A 156 -7.42 -23.58 -23.45
CA ASP A 156 -6.69 -24.06 -24.61
C ASP A 156 -6.69 -25.59 -24.68
N ALA A 157 -6.54 -26.28 -23.54
CA ALA A 157 -6.62 -27.73 -23.46
C ALA A 157 -8.01 -28.26 -23.83
N VAL A 158 -9.08 -27.60 -23.38
CA VAL A 158 -10.46 -27.98 -23.73
C VAL A 158 -10.73 -27.75 -25.21
N VAL A 159 -10.31 -26.61 -25.76
CA VAL A 159 -10.46 -26.30 -27.19
C VAL A 159 -9.64 -27.26 -28.05
N GLY A 160 -8.40 -27.55 -27.65
CA GLY A 160 -7.54 -28.54 -28.29
C GLY A 160 -8.18 -29.91 -28.33
N LYS A 161 -8.68 -30.40 -27.18
CA LYS A 161 -9.39 -31.68 -27.10
C LYS A 161 -10.65 -31.72 -27.99
N ALA A 162 -11.43 -30.64 -28.02
CA ALA A 162 -12.61 -30.57 -28.88
C ALA A 162 -12.24 -30.59 -30.37
N LYS A 163 -11.15 -29.92 -30.74
CA LYS A 163 -10.61 -29.94 -32.11
C LYS A 163 -10.12 -31.33 -32.51
N ASP A 164 -9.40 -32.01 -31.63
CA ASP A 164 -8.94 -33.37 -31.86
C ASP A 164 -10.11 -34.35 -32.01
N GLN A 165 -11.14 -34.20 -31.18
CA GLN A 165 -12.36 -35.00 -31.27
C GLN A 165 -13.08 -34.81 -32.62
N LEU A 166 -13.26 -33.57 -33.08
CA LEU A 166 -13.85 -33.29 -34.39
C LEU A 166 -13.00 -33.85 -35.54
N ALA A 167 -11.67 -33.81 -35.41
CA ALA A 167 -10.77 -34.39 -36.40
C ALA A 167 -10.87 -35.93 -36.46
N ILE A 168 -11.05 -36.58 -35.31
CA ILE A 168 -11.29 -38.03 -35.22
C ILE A 168 -12.63 -38.36 -35.88
N GLU A 169 -13.71 -37.67 -35.51
CA GLU A 169 -15.04 -37.88 -36.08
C GLU A 169 -15.06 -37.67 -37.60
N GLY A 170 -14.35 -36.64 -38.10
CA GLY A 170 -14.19 -36.42 -39.54
C GLY A 170 -13.44 -37.54 -40.26
N LYS A 171 -12.40 -38.11 -39.64
CA LYS A 171 -11.67 -39.27 -40.19
C LYS A 171 -12.52 -40.54 -40.15
N ASP A 172 -13.27 -40.76 -39.08
CA ASP A 172 -14.16 -41.92 -38.96
C ASP A 172 -15.27 -41.89 -40.03
N ALA A 173 -15.83 -40.72 -40.31
CA ALA A 173 -16.76 -40.53 -41.42
C ALA A 173 -16.13 -40.84 -42.79
N GLN A 174 -14.89 -40.40 -43.03
CA GLN A 174 -14.16 -40.73 -44.26
C GLN A 174 -13.87 -42.23 -44.37
N ILE A 175 -13.47 -42.89 -43.28
CA ILE A 175 -13.22 -44.34 -43.25
C ILE A 175 -14.53 -45.10 -43.54
N ALA A 176 -15.66 -44.68 -42.98
CA ALA A 176 -16.96 -45.29 -43.24
C ALA A 176 -17.36 -45.17 -44.72
N GLU A 177 -17.17 -44.00 -45.32
CA GLU A 177 -17.45 -43.79 -46.75
C GLU A 177 -16.51 -44.62 -47.64
N LEU A 178 -15.20 -44.65 -47.35
CA LEU A 178 -14.24 -45.47 -48.08
C LEU A 178 -14.57 -46.96 -48.00
N ARG A 179 -15.02 -47.45 -46.83
CA ARG A 179 -15.49 -48.83 -46.67
C ARG A 179 -16.70 -49.12 -47.55
N LEU A 180 -17.69 -48.23 -47.55
CA LEU A 180 -18.87 -48.36 -48.41
C LEU A 180 -18.51 -48.35 -49.90
N GLN A 181 -17.56 -47.52 -50.31
CA GLN A 181 -17.05 -47.50 -51.68
C GLN A 181 -16.33 -48.81 -52.05
N VAL A 182 -15.50 -49.34 -51.15
CA VAL A 182 -14.84 -50.64 -51.34
C VAL A 182 -15.88 -51.75 -51.47
N GLU A 183 -16.89 -51.79 -50.60
CA GLU A 183 -17.99 -52.77 -50.66
C GLU A 183 -18.74 -52.68 -52.00
N ARG A 184 -19.08 -51.47 -52.46
CA ARG A 184 -19.70 -51.25 -53.77
C ARG A 184 -18.81 -51.71 -54.92
N ASN A 185 -17.52 -51.41 -54.88
CA ASN A 185 -16.57 -51.80 -55.91
C ASN A 185 -16.38 -53.32 -55.94
N VAL A 186 -16.31 -53.98 -54.80
CA VAL A 186 -16.23 -55.44 -54.70
C VAL A 186 -17.49 -56.09 -55.28
N ALA A 187 -18.67 -55.59 -54.95
CA ALA A 187 -19.93 -56.07 -55.52
C ALA A 187 -19.97 -55.89 -57.05
N ALA A 188 -19.52 -54.72 -57.55
CA ALA A 188 -19.45 -54.45 -58.99
C ALA A 188 -18.45 -55.37 -59.72
N ILE A 189 -17.28 -55.64 -59.12
CA ILE A 189 -16.27 -56.56 -59.67
C ILE A 189 -16.81 -57.99 -59.69
N SER A 190 -17.49 -58.44 -58.64
CA SER A 190 -18.12 -59.76 -58.61
C SER A 190 -19.16 -59.90 -59.72
N ALA A 191 -20.07 -58.93 -59.84
CA ALA A 191 -21.10 -58.94 -60.89
C ALA A 191 -20.49 -58.92 -62.30
N ALA A 192 -19.41 -58.15 -62.52
CA ALA A 192 -18.69 -58.14 -63.79
C ALA A 192 -17.99 -59.47 -64.08
N SER A 193 -17.42 -60.11 -63.07
CA SER A 193 -16.80 -61.44 -63.19
C SER A 193 -17.85 -62.52 -63.50
N ASP A 194 -19.00 -62.48 -62.84
CA ASP A 194 -20.11 -63.41 -63.08
C ASP A 194 -20.69 -63.24 -64.49
N ALA A 195 -20.88 -61.99 -64.94
CA ALA A 195 -21.31 -61.69 -66.31
C ALA A 195 -20.30 -62.17 -67.36
N ARG A 196 -18.99 -61.99 -67.09
CA ARG A 196 -17.93 -62.51 -67.96
C ARG A 196 -17.97 -64.04 -68.02
N LEU A 197 -18.10 -64.71 -66.89
CA LEU A 197 -18.20 -66.17 -66.83
C LEU A 197 -19.42 -66.68 -67.60
N ALA A 198 -20.57 -66.02 -67.47
CA ALA A 198 -21.77 -66.35 -68.22
C ALA A 198 -21.56 -66.22 -69.74
N ALA A 199 -20.95 -65.12 -70.19
CA ALA A 199 -20.61 -64.92 -71.60
C ALA A 199 -19.58 -65.94 -72.12
N GLU A 200 -18.58 -66.30 -71.30
CA GLU A 200 -17.61 -67.36 -71.62
C GLU A 200 -18.32 -68.72 -71.77
N MET A 201 -19.28 -69.05 -70.89
CA MET A 201 -20.07 -70.28 -70.99
C MET A 201 -20.97 -70.31 -72.25
N GLU A 202 -21.63 -69.19 -72.57
CA GLU A 202 -22.43 -69.07 -73.80
C GLU A 202 -21.56 -69.22 -75.06
N LEU A 203 -20.37 -68.62 -75.08
CA LEU A 203 -19.43 -68.75 -76.19
C LEU A 203 -18.98 -70.21 -76.36
N VAL A 204 -18.64 -70.91 -75.27
CA VAL A 204 -18.31 -72.34 -75.30
C VAL A 204 -19.48 -73.16 -75.84
N GLY A 205 -20.72 -72.86 -75.41
CA GLY A 205 -21.93 -73.49 -75.94
C GLY A 205 -22.12 -73.25 -77.45
N ALA A 206 -21.91 -72.03 -77.92
CA ALA A 206 -22.00 -71.69 -79.34
C ALA A 206 -20.90 -72.37 -80.17
N VAL A 207 -19.67 -72.43 -79.65
CA VAL A 207 -18.54 -73.12 -80.29
C VAL A 207 -18.80 -74.62 -80.40
N THR A 208 -19.30 -75.26 -79.34
CA THR A 208 -19.62 -76.70 -79.38
C THR A 208 -20.77 -77.00 -80.35
N ALA A 209 -21.82 -76.18 -80.38
CA ALA A 209 -22.90 -76.31 -81.37
C ALA A 209 -22.40 -76.12 -82.82
N ARG A 210 -21.52 -75.12 -83.05
CA ARG A 210 -20.88 -74.91 -84.35
C ARG A 210 -20.08 -76.14 -84.79
N ASP A 211 -19.29 -76.71 -83.89
CA ASP A 211 -18.45 -77.88 -84.19
C ASP A 211 -19.31 -79.13 -84.46
N ALA A 212 -20.42 -79.30 -83.75
CA ALA A 212 -21.41 -80.33 -84.03
C ALA A 212 -22.04 -80.18 -85.43
N PHE A 213 -22.51 -78.98 -85.79
CA PHE A 213 -23.05 -78.71 -87.13
C PHE A 213 -21.98 -78.90 -88.23
N ALA A 214 -20.73 -78.50 -87.98
CA ALA A 214 -19.65 -78.73 -88.91
C ALA A 214 -19.42 -80.24 -89.17
N ALA A 215 -19.48 -81.06 -88.11
CA ALA A 215 -19.39 -82.52 -88.22
C ALA A 215 -20.61 -83.14 -88.95
N GLU A 216 -21.83 -82.67 -88.67
CA GLU A 216 -23.04 -83.08 -89.38
C GLU A 216 -22.96 -82.73 -90.88
N ILE A 217 -22.53 -81.52 -91.22
CA ILE A 217 -22.34 -81.10 -92.62
C ILE A 217 -21.31 -81.98 -93.32
N GLN A 218 -20.20 -82.33 -92.66
CA GLN A 218 -19.19 -83.25 -93.22
C GLN A 218 -19.80 -84.63 -93.48
N THR A 219 -20.58 -85.15 -92.54
CA THR A 219 -21.26 -86.45 -92.66
C THR A 219 -22.26 -86.45 -93.81
N LEU A 220 -23.11 -85.41 -93.91
CA LEU A 220 -24.09 -85.25 -94.99
C LEU A 220 -23.42 -85.11 -96.37
N ARG A 221 -22.27 -84.40 -96.45
CA ARG A 221 -21.48 -84.32 -97.68
C ARG A 221 -20.95 -85.69 -98.10
N ALA A 222 -20.39 -86.45 -97.16
CA ALA A 222 -19.91 -87.81 -97.44
C ALA A 222 -21.05 -88.72 -97.95
N GLN A 223 -22.23 -88.67 -97.33
CA GLN A 223 -23.41 -89.43 -97.76
C GLN A 223 -23.91 -89.00 -99.16
N LEU A 224 -23.89 -87.70 -99.48
CA LEU A 224 -24.25 -87.20 -100.81
C LEU A 224 -23.25 -87.67 -101.89
N ASP A 225 -21.96 -87.66 -101.58
CA ASP A 225 -20.92 -88.11 -102.50
C ASP A 225 -21.02 -89.63 -102.74
N GLU A 226 -21.34 -90.42 -101.71
CA GLU A 226 -21.63 -91.85 -101.83
C GLU A 226 -22.85 -92.11 -102.73
N ARG A 227 -23.99 -91.47 -102.47
CA ARG A 227 -25.19 -91.61 -103.33
C ARG A 227 -24.96 -91.16 -104.77
N ARG A 228 -24.16 -90.10 -104.98
CA ARG A 228 -23.78 -89.65 -106.33
C ARG A 228 -22.87 -90.66 -107.04
N ALA A 229 -22.00 -91.34 -106.30
CA ALA A 229 -21.19 -92.42 -106.84
C ALA A 229 -22.03 -93.66 -107.20
N GLU A 230 -23.03 -93.99 -106.37
CA GLU A 230 -24.00 -95.06 -106.66
C GLU A 230 -24.83 -94.78 -107.92
N LEU A 231 -25.34 -93.56 -108.09
CA LEU A 231 -26.13 -93.14 -109.26
C LEU A 231 -25.34 -93.05 -110.58
N ARG A 232 -24.00 -93.06 -110.52
CA ARG A 232 -23.11 -93.01 -111.70
C ARG A 232 -22.60 -94.40 -112.11
N ARG A 233 -23.01 -95.47 -111.42
CA ARG A 233 -22.80 -96.86 -111.82
C ARG A 233 -24.02 -97.39 -112.56
#